data_AF-A0A3G2G7U4-F1
#
_entry.id   AF-A0A3G2G7U4-F1
#
_cell.length_a   1.000
_cell.length_b   1.000
_cell.length_c   1.000
_cell.angle_alpha   90.00
_cell.angle_beta   90.00
_cell.angle_gamma   90.00
#
_symmetry.space_group_name_H-M   'P 1'
#
loop_
_entity.id
_entity.type
_entity.pdbx_description
1 polymer ?
#
loop_
_entity_poly.entity_id
_entity_poly.type
_entity_poly.pdbx_seq_one_letter_code
_entity_poly.pdbx_strand_id
1 'polypeptide(L)'
;MTKKTNIKDLLYWFAIFTVSGSMLVYGVSKPFQFESVEKIGNITKLSGQEIMWVFYGYSKSYPIIVGIFEIIGAISLLFNKTRILGCLILTIILINVIIQDYIYNVVALSSAIYYQILIILILLFDNKRLKNIITALFYTYDKSKTNILIISIALIIAIILKFYETKLI
;
A
#
# COMPACT_ATOMS: atom_id res chain seq x y z
N MET A 1 10.87 -40.70 -11.64
CA MET A 1 10.89 -39.40 -12.35
C MET A 1 10.88 -38.27 -11.33
N THR A 2 12.06 -37.86 -10.88
CA THR A 2 12.22 -36.74 -9.95
C THR A 2 11.97 -35.44 -10.73
N LYS A 3 10.83 -34.80 -10.43
CA LYS A 3 10.41 -33.52 -11.01
C LYS A 3 11.48 -32.50 -10.61
N LYS A 4 12.35 -32.12 -11.55
CA LYS A 4 13.45 -31.17 -11.37
C LYS A 4 12.89 -29.89 -10.76
N THR A 5 13.09 -29.68 -9.46
CA THR A 5 12.58 -28.49 -8.76
C THR A 5 13.19 -27.27 -9.41
N ASN A 6 12.35 -26.45 -10.05
CA ASN A 6 12.81 -25.28 -10.76
C ASN A 6 13.18 -24.22 -9.71
N ILE A 7 14.44 -23.80 -9.68
CA ILE A 7 14.93 -22.80 -8.71
C ILE A 7 14.11 -21.51 -8.73
N LYS A 8 13.48 -21.20 -9.87
CA LYS A 8 12.54 -20.11 -10.06
C LYS A 8 11.27 -20.25 -9.21
N ASP A 9 10.70 -21.45 -9.17
CA ASP A 9 9.49 -21.74 -8.39
C ASP A 9 9.80 -21.65 -6.88
N LEU A 10 10.99 -22.12 -6.47
CA LEU A 10 11.46 -21.98 -5.10
C LEU A 10 11.61 -20.50 -4.71
N LEU A 11 12.28 -19.70 -5.54
CA LEU A 11 12.47 -18.26 -5.30
C LEU A 11 11.14 -17.52 -5.23
N TYR A 12 10.19 -17.87 -6.10
CA TYR A 12 8.86 -17.27 -6.13
C TYR A 12 8.07 -17.54 -4.85
N TRP A 13 8.00 -18.80 -4.40
CA TRP A 13 7.32 -19.16 -3.15
C TRP A 13 8.06 -18.63 -1.92
N PHE A 14 9.39 -18.60 -1.94
CA PHE A 14 10.19 -17.95 -0.90
C PHE A 14 9.80 -16.48 -0.75
N ALA A 15 9.72 -15.73 -1.84
CA ALA A 15 9.31 -14.33 -1.81
C ALA A 15 7.89 -14.17 -1.26
N ILE A 16 6.94 -14.99 -1.73
CA ILE A 16 5.54 -14.96 -1.26
C ILE A 16 5.47 -15.20 0.26
N PHE A 17 6.09 -16.28 0.76
CA PHE A 17 6.01 -16.60 2.18
C PHE A 17 6.74 -15.59 3.06
N THR A 18 7.88 -15.06 2.59
CA THR A 18 8.63 -14.03 3.32
C THR A 18 7.80 -12.75 3.46
N VAL A 19 7.20 -12.28 2.37
CA VAL A 19 6.38 -11.06 2.40
C VAL A 19 5.10 -11.29 3.20
N SER A 20 4.34 -12.36 2.92
CA SER A 20 3.10 -12.65 3.64
C SER A 20 3.32 -12.83 5.14
N GLY A 21 4.34 -13.60 5.53
CA GLY A 21 4.66 -13.82 6.95
C GLY A 21 5.02 -12.51 7.65
N SER A 22 5.89 -11.71 7.03
CA SER A 22 6.33 -10.43 7.61
C SER A 22 5.18 -9.45 7.75
N MET A 23 4.36 -9.27 6.71
CA MET A 23 3.22 -8.35 6.73
C MET A 23 2.14 -8.78 7.73
N LEU A 24 1.93 -10.08 7.96
CA LEU A 24 1.06 -10.57 9.03
C LEU A 24 1.61 -10.18 10.41
N VAL A 25 2.91 -10.36 10.64
CA VAL A 25 3.55 -10.00 11.92
C VAL A 25 3.50 -8.49 12.15
N TYR A 26 3.85 -7.67 11.15
CA TYR A 26 3.77 -6.22 11.26
C TYR A 26 2.32 -5.76 11.49
N GLY A 27 1.37 -6.24 10.68
CA GLY A 27 -0.02 -5.80 10.79
C GLY A 27 -0.67 -6.16 12.14
N VAL A 28 -0.38 -7.34 12.69
CA VAL A 28 -0.88 -7.75 14.02
C VAL A 28 -0.18 -6.98 15.15
N SER A 29 1.06 -6.55 14.96
CA SER A 29 1.81 -5.81 15.99
C SER A 29 1.46 -4.33 16.07
N LYS A 30 0.99 -3.69 14.97
CA LYS A 30 0.63 -2.26 14.92
C LYS A 30 -0.22 -1.74 16.09
N PRO A 31 -1.27 -2.43 16.58
CA PRO A 31 -2.09 -1.96 17.70
C PRO A 31 -1.31 -1.88 19.03
N PHE A 32 -0.28 -2.71 19.17
CA PHE A 32 0.53 -2.87 20.39
C PHE A 32 1.89 -2.17 20.27
N GLN A 33 2.29 -1.78 19.05
CA GLN A 33 3.62 -1.22 18.75
C GLN A 33 3.81 0.20 19.29
N PHE A 34 2.73 0.97 19.46
CA PHE A 34 2.79 2.37 19.85
C PHE A 34 2.14 2.56 21.24
N GLU A 35 2.98 2.84 22.26
CA GLU A 35 2.53 3.18 23.61
C GLU A 35 1.81 4.54 23.64
N SER A 36 0.95 4.73 24.66
CA SER A 36 0.26 6.01 24.85
C SER A 36 1.26 7.14 25.08
N VAL A 37 0.85 8.32 24.64
CA VAL A 37 1.59 9.58 24.58
C VAL A 37 2.01 10.12 25.97
N GLU A 38 1.78 9.36 27.03
CA GLU A 38 2.02 9.73 28.44
C GLU A 38 3.52 9.93 28.77
N LYS A 39 4.43 9.57 27.86
CA LYS A 39 5.88 9.80 27.97
C LYS A 39 6.41 10.92 27.05
N ILE A 40 5.58 11.86 26.57
CA ILE A 40 6.14 13.00 25.83
C ILE A 40 6.93 13.90 26.80
N GLY A 41 8.25 13.91 26.65
CA GLY A 41 9.13 14.96 27.15
C GLY A 41 9.02 16.24 26.31
N ASN A 42 10.12 16.97 26.15
CA ASN A 42 10.12 18.14 25.25
C ASN A 42 10.16 17.68 23.78
N ILE A 43 9.08 17.93 23.03
CA ILE A 43 8.93 17.56 21.60
C ILE A 43 10.10 18.05 20.75
N THR A 44 10.68 19.20 21.07
CA THR A 44 11.80 19.77 20.29
C THR A 44 13.11 19.00 20.41
N LYS A 45 13.20 18.05 21.35
CA LYS A 45 14.37 17.20 21.56
C LYS A 45 14.18 15.78 21.05
N LEU A 46 13.00 15.43 20.55
CA LEU A 46 12.71 14.10 20.03
C LEU A 46 13.41 13.88 18.68
N SER A 47 13.94 12.69 18.48
CA SER A 47 14.36 12.20 17.17
C SER A 47 13.15 12.06 16.23
N GLY A 48 13.42 11.99 14.91
CA GLY A 48 12.36 11.80 13.92
C GLY A 48 11.50 10.55 14.19
N GLN A 49 12.14 9.44 14.54
CA GLN A 49 11.44 8.19 14.88
C GLN A 49 10.52 8.35 16.10
N GLU A 50 10.99 9.04 17.15
CA GLU A 50 10.18 9.30 18.35
C GLU A 50 8.97 10.19 18.02
N ILE A 51 9.16 11.22 17.19
CA ILE A 51 8.06 12.07 16.71
C ILE A 51 7.02 11.22 15.95
N MET A 52 7.47 10.32 15.07
CA MET A 52 6.58 9.43 14.33
C MET A 52 5.83 8.47 15.26
N TRP A 53 6.49 7.93 16.29
CA TRP A 53 5.85 7.05 17.26
C TRP A 53 4.84 7.79 18.13
N VAL A 54 5.09 9.05 18.49
CA VAL A 54 4.12 9.91 19.16
C VAL A 54 2.91 10.17 18.25
N PHE A 55 3.11 10.45 16.96
CA PHE A 55 2.02 10.60 15.99
C PHE A 55 1.13 9.35 15.93
N TYR A 56 1.74 8.17 15.88
CA TYR A 56 1.02 6.90 15.90
C TYR A 56 0.38 6.55 17.24
N GLY A 57 0.99 6.97 18.34
CA GLY A 57 0.45 6.81 19.70
C GLY A 57 -0.75 7.72 19.96
N TYR A 58 -0.78 8.92 19.37
CA TYR A 58 -1.87 9.89 19.52
C TYR A 58 -3.17 9.37 18.90
N SER A 59 -3.10 8.81 17.68
CA SER A 59 -4.24 8.20 17.01
C SER A 59 -3.90 6.77 16.57
N LYS A 60 -4.18 5.81 17.46
CA LYS A 60 -3.97 4.38 17.18
C LYS A 60 -4.79 3.88 15.99
N SER A 61 -5.86 4.58 15.60
CA SER A 61 -6.68 4.23 14.43
C SER A 61 -5.86 4.20 13.13
N TYR A 62 -4.93 5.14 12.95
CA TYR A 62 -4.12 5.19 11.73
C TYR A 62 -3.22 3.94 11.56
N PRO A 63 -2.33 3.58 12.52
CA PRO A 63 -1.49 2.40 12.38
C PRO A 63 -2.31 1.10 12.36
N ILE A 64 -3.47 1.05 13.03
CA ILE A 64 -4.41 -0.09 12.94
C ILE A 64 -4.94 -0.25 11.51
N ILE A 65 -5.39 0.84 10.86
CA ILE A 65 -5.88 0.79 9.48
C ILE A 65 -4.76 0.30 8.55
N VAL A 66 -3.54 0.84 8.71
CA VAL A 66 -2.36 0.37 7.96
C VAL A 66 -2.16 -1.13 8.17
N GLY A 67 -2.17 -1.60 9.43
CA GLY A 67 -2.00 -3.01 9.77
C GLY A 67 -3.10 -3.92 9.21
N ILE A 68 -4.35 -3.46 9.15
CA ILE A 68 -5.45 -4.20 8.51
C ILE A 68 -5.16 -4.42 7.02
N PHE A 69 -4.68 -3.38 6.32
CA PHE A 69 -4.32 -3.52 4.91
C PHE A 69 -3.07 -4.39 4.70
N GLU A 70 -2.10 -4.36 5.62
CA GLU A 70 -0.97 -5.30 5.63
C GLU A 70 -1.47 -6.75 5.73
N ILE A 71 -2.40 -7.04 6.65
CA ILE A 71 -2.98 -8.38 6.84
C ILE A 71 -3.78 -8.81 5.61
N ILE A 72 -4.68 -7.94 5.09
CA ILE A 72 -5.48 -8.24 3.89
C ILE A 72 -4.58 -8.52 2.69
N GLY A 73 -3.56 -7.68 2.50
CA GLY A 73 -2.58 -7.84 1.43
C GLY A 73 -1.80 -9.15 1.56
N ALA A 74 -1.34 -9.46 2.78
CA ALA A 74 -0.59 -10.68 3.08
C ALA A 74 -1.39 -11.96 2.81
N ILE A 75 -2.65 -12.00 3.26
CA ILE A 75 -3.57 -13.13 3.02
C ILE A 75 -3.86 -13.24 1.53
N SER A 76 -4.15 -12.12 0.86
CA SER A 76 -4.43 -12.10 -0.58
C SER A 76 -3.25 -12.61 -1.42
N LEU A 77 -2.01 -12.36 -0.99
CA LEU A 77 -0.78 -12.79 -1.66
C LEU A 77 -0.61 -14.32 -1.69
N LEU A 78 -1.13 -15.03 -0.68
CA LEU A 78 -1.05 -16.50 -0.57
C LEU A 78 -1.91 -17.20 -1.62
N PHE A 79 -3.04 -16.61 -2.02
CA PHE A 79 -3.94 -17.21 -3.00
C PHE A 79 -3.60 -16.80 -4.44
N ASN A 80 -3.39 -17.79 -5.30
CA ASN A 80 -3.06 -17.58 -6.72
C ASN A 80 -4.02 -16.62 -7.46
N LYS A 81 -5.30 -16.57 -7.07
CA LYS A 81 -6.33 -15.75 -7.72
C LYS A 81 -6.24 -14.27 -7.33
N THR A 82 -5.92 -13.98 -6.06
CA THR A 82 -5.88 -12.62 -5.50
C THR A 82 -4.46 -12.08 -5.37
N ARG A 83 -3.45 -12.84 -5.80
CA ARG A 83 -2.04 -12.48 -5.58
C ARG A 83 -1.65 -11.10 -6.08
N ILE A 84 -2.07 -10.74 -7.31
CA ILE A 84 -1.76 -9.42 -7.87
C ILE A 84 -2.43 -8.32 -7.05
N LEU A 85 -3.67 -8.52 -6.60
CA LEU A 85 -4.35 -7.58 -5.71
C LEU A 85 -3.57 -7.43 -4.38
N GLY A 86 -3.12 -8.54 -3.80
CA GLY A 86 -2.26 -8.53 -2.61
C GLY A 86 -0.97 -7.73 -2.83
N CYS A 87 -0.27 -7.95 -3.94
CA CYS A 87 0.92 -7.17 -4.31
C CYS A 87 0.63 -5.67 -4.42
N LEU A 88 -0.51 -5.28 -5.01
CA LEU A 88 -0.87 -3.87 -5.19
C LEU A 88 -1.20 -3.20 -3.86
N ILE A 89 -2.01 -3.85 -3.02
CA ILE A 89 -2.35 -3.36 -1.66
C ILE A 89 -1.06 -3.17 -0.86
N LEU A 90 -0.21 -4.20 -0.80
CA LEU A 90 1.03 -4.15 -0.04
C LEU A 90 2.01 -3.11 -0.60
N THR A 91 2.07 -2.92 -1.92
CA THR A 91 2.92 -1.87 -2.53
C THR A 91 2.47 -0.48 -2.08
N ILE A 92 1.17 -0.21 -2.05
CA ILE A 92 0.65 1.10 -1.61
C ILE A 92 1.02 1.34 -0.14
N ILE A 93 0.84 0.33 0.72
CA ILE A 93 1.17 0.43 2.14
C ILE A 93 2.67 0.57 2.35
N LEU A 94 3.50 -0.26 1.72
CA LEU A 94 4.95 -0.20 1.87
C LEU A 94 5.54 1.10 1.33
N ILE A 95 5.04 1.64 0.21
CA ILE A 95 5.49 2.97 -0.26
C ILE A 95 5.18 4.04 0.79
N ASN A 96 3.99 4.00 1.40
CA ASN A 96 3.65 4.93 2.47
C ASN A 96 4.61 4.81 3.68
N VAL A 97 4.88 3.57 4.13
CA VAL A 97 5.81 3.29 5.24
C VAL A 97 7.24 3.68 4.88
N ILE A 98 7.74 3.37 3.68
CA ILE A 98 9.08 3.71 3.20
C ILE A 98 9.29 5.23 3.20
N ILE A 99 8.31 5.98 2.71
CA ILE A 99 8.38 7.45 2.68
C ILE A 99 8.50 7.98 4.11
N GLN A 100 7.67 7.48 5.03
CA GLN A 100 7.72 7.90 6.44
C GLN A 100 9.05 7.50 7.09
N ASP A 101 9.48 6.26 6.94
CA ASP A 101 10.71 5.74 7.53
C ASP A 101 11.94 6.52 7.02
N TYR A 102 11.95 6.91 5.74
CA TYR A 102 13.00 7.75 5.17
C TYR A 102 12.98 9.18 5.73
N ILE A 103 11.81 9.83 5.75
CA ILE A 103 11.68 11.22 6.23
C ILE A 103 12.02 11.32 7.72
N TYR A 104 11.61 10.34 8.52
CA TYR A 104 11.78 10.33 9.97
C TYR A 104 13.03 9.57 10.44
N ASN A 105 13.90 9.13 9.52
CA ASN A 105 15.14 8.38 9.78
C ASN A 105 14.93 7.15 10.70
N VAL A 106 13.91 6.36 10.39
CA VAL A 106 13.52 5.17 11.15
C VAL A 106 14.41 3.99 10.75
N VAL A 107 14.88 3.23 11.75
CA VAL A 107 15.80 2.10 11.54
C VAL A 107 15.19 0.98 10.66
N ALA A 108 13.87 0.87 10.61
CA ALA A 108 13.14 -0.16 9.88
C ALA A 108 13.09 0.02 8.35
N LEU A 109 13.61 1.13 7.82
CA LEU A 109 13.57 1.48 6.39
C LEU A 109 14.08 0.35 5.48
N SER A 110 15.22 -0.26 5.84
CA SER A 110 15.84 -1.32 5.03
C SER A 110 14.94 -2.54 4.89
N SER A 111 14.20 -2.90 5.94
CA SER A 111 13.24 -4.01 5.90
C SER A 111 12.07 -3.69 4.97
N ALA A 112 11.51 -2.48 5.05
CA ALA A 112 10.41 -2.07 4.18
C ALA A 112 10.81 -2.09 2.69
N ILE A 113 12.02 -1.61 2.37
CA ILE A 113 12.58 -1.67 1.00
C ILE A 113 12.77 -3.12 0.56
N TYR A 114 13.29 -3.99 1.43
CA TYR A 114 13.48 -5.41 1.12
C TYR A 114 12.16 -6.10 0.74
N TYR A 115 11.09 -5.89 1.51
CA TYR A 115 9.78 -6.46 1.18
C TYR A 115 9.20 -5.90 -0.12
N GLN A 116 9.41 -4.60 -0.38
CA GLN A 116 8.98 -3.98 -1.64
C GLN A 116 9.69 -4.60 -2.85
N ILE A 117 10.99 -4.89 -2.74
CA ILE A 117 11.75 -5.58 -3.79
C ILE A 117 11.19 -7.00 -4.02
N LEU A 118 10.87 -7.74 -2.96
CA LEU A 118 10.26 -9.07 -3.09
C LEU A 118 8.87 -9.01 -3.75
N ILE A 119 8.06 -8.00 -3.47
CA ILE A 119 6.77 -7.81 -4.14
C ILE A 119 6.96 -7.53 -5.64
N ILE A 120 7.94 -6.68 -6.00
CA ILE A 120 8.29 -6.45 -7.40
C ILE A 120 8.72 -7.76 -8.06
N LEU A 121 9.54 -8.57 -7.39
CA LEU A 121 9.94 -9.88 -7.87
C LEU A 121 8.73 -10.80 -8.13
N ILE A 122 7.78 -10.87 -7.21
CA ILE A 122 6.52 -11.65 -7.38
C ILE A 122 5.75 -11.16 -8.61
N LEU A 123 5.61 -9.84 -8.79
CA LEU A 123 4.94 -9.24 -9.96
C LEU A 123 5.67 -9.55 -11.27
N LEU A 124 7.00 -9.62 -11.27
CA LEU A 124 7.79 -10.02 -12.44
C LEU A 124 7.57 -11.49 -12.82
N PHE A 125 7.40 -12.39 -11.83
CA PHE A 125 7.00 -13.77 -12.09
C PHE A 125 5.56 -13.86 -12.65
N ASP A 126 4.64 -13.03 -12.17
CA ASP A 126 3.25 -12.94 -12.64
C ASP A 126 3.05 -11.99 -13.84
N ASN A 127 4.12 -11.58 -14.55
CA ASN A 127 4.10 -10.52 -15.56
C ASN A 127 3.01 -10.72 -16.65
N LYS A 128 2.78 -11.95 -17.11
CA LYS A 128 1.70 -12.23 -18.08
C LYS A 128 0.32 -11.82 -17.56
N ARG A 129 0.02 -12.17 -16.30
CA ARG A 129 -1.25 -11.81 -15.65
C ARG A 129 -1.32 -10.31 -15.37
N LEU A 130 -0.22 -9.71 -14.94
CA LEU A 130 -0.14 -8.27 -14.71
C LEU A 130 -0.42 -7.48 -15.99
N LYS A 131 0.19 -7.86 -17.11
CA LYS A 131 -0.07 -7.25 -18.42
C LYS A 131 -1.54 -7.34 -18.81
N ASN A 132 -2.16 -8.52 -18.66
CA ASN A 132 -3.57 -8.68 -18.97
C ASN A 132 -4.47 -7.76 -18.13
N ILE A 133 -4.18 -7.61 -16.83
CA ILE A 133 -4.92 -6.70 -15.95
C ILE A 133 -4.73 -5.25 -16.37
N ILE A 134 -3.48 -4.83 -16.63
CA ILE A 134 -3.17 -3.47 -17.09
C ILE A 134 -3.90 -3.20 -18.42
N THR A 135 -3.80 -4.11 -19.40
CA THR A 135 -4.51 -3.97 -20.67
C THR A 135 -6.01 -3.89 -20.46
N ALA A 136 -6.60 -4.71 -19.59
CA ALA A 136 -8.03 -4.64 -19.30
C ALA A 136 -8.45 -3.33 -18.62
N LEU A 137 -7.61 -2.76 -17.74
CA LEU A 137 -7.86 -1.47 -17.09
C LEU A 137 -7.81 -0.30 -18.08
N PHE A 138 -6.90 -0.36 -19.05
CA PHE A 138 -6.74 0.67 -20.08
C PHE A 138 -7.46 0.34 -21.40
N TYR A 139 -8.22 -0.76 -21.45
CA TYR A 139 -9.06 -1.08 -22.59
C TYR A 139 -10.26 -0.13 -22.57
N THR A 140 -10.16 0.92 -23.37
CA THR A 140 -11.26 1.85 -23.58
C THR A 140 -12.32 1.12 -24.40
N TYR A 141 -13.47 0.82 -23.77
CA TYR A 141 -14.69 0.54 -24.52
C TYR A 141 -14.97 1.76 -25.40
N ASP A 142 -15.20 1.56 -26.71
CA ASP A 142 -15.55 2.63 -27.64
C ASP A 142 -16.84 3.32 -27.17
N LYS A 143 -16.69 4.31 -26.29
CA LYS A 143 -17.77 5.19 -25.88
C LYS A 143 -18.12 5.99 -27.13
N SER A 144 -19.34 5.77 -27.63
CA SER A 144 -20.02 6.58 -28.65
C SER A 144 -19.54 8.04 -28.61
N LYS A 145 -19.26 8.62 -29.79
CA LYS A 145 -18.75 10.00 -30.00
C LYS A 145 -19.21 10.93 -28.88
N THR A 146 -18.36 11.11 -27.88
CA THR A 146 -18.67 11.95 -26.74
C THR A 146 -18.82 13.38 -27.22
N ASN A 147 -19.99 13.97 -26.99
CA ASN A 147 -20.25 15.35 -27.37
C ASN A 147 -19.47 16.27 -26.41
N ILE A 148 -18.36 16.82 -26.88
CA ILE A 148 -17.47 17.70 -26.12
C ILE A 148 -18.25 18.89 -25.52
N LEU A 149 -19.29 19.38 -26.22
CA LEU A 149 -20.15 20.44 -25.72
C LEU A 149 -20.83 20.05 -24.39
N ILE A 150 -21.33 18.81 -24.28
CA ILE A 150 -21.99 18.31 -23.07
C ILE A 150 -20.99 18.21 -21.92
N ILE A 151 -19.75 17.77 -22.20
CA ILE A 151 -18.68 17.71 -21.20
C ILE A 151 -18.35 19.12 -20.70
N SER A 152 -18.20 20.09 -21.60
CA SER A 152 -17.92 21.47 -21.24
C SER A 152 -19.04 22.10 -20.42
N ILE A 153 -20.31 21.87 -20.78
CA ILE A 153 -21.47 22.32 -20.00
C ILE A 153 -21.47 21.68 -18.62
N ALA A 154 -21.28 20.35 -18.53
CA ALA A 154 -21.22 19.63 -17.26
C ALA A 154 -20.09 20.14 -16.35
N LEU A 155 -18.93 20.45 -16.93
CA LEU A 155 -17.78 21.01 -16.21
C LEU A 155 -18.10 22.42 -15.67
N ILE A 156 -18.72 23.29 -16.47
CA ILE A 156 -19.15 24.62 -16.02
C ILE A 156 -20.16 24.52 -14.87
N ILE A 157 -21.17 23.66 -15.00
CA ILE A 157 -22.16 23.42 -13.94
C ILE A 157 -21.46 22.93 -12.65
N ALA A 158 -20.53 21.97 -12.77
CA ALA A 158 -19.79 21.45 -11.63
C ALA A 158 -18.97 22.54 -10.91
N ILE A 159 -18.33 23.46 -11.67
CA ILE A 159 -17.58 24.59 -11.10
C ILE A 159 -18.52 25.56 -10.38
N ILE A 160 -19.66 25.91 -10.98
CA ILE A 160 -20.65 26.81 -10.36
C ILE A 160 -21.17 26.20 -9.05
N LEU A 161 -21.55 24.92 -9.06
CA LEU A 161 -21.99 24.22 -7.85
C LEU A 161 -20.90 24.21 -6.78
N LYS A 162 -19.64 23.97 -7.15
CA LYS A 162 -18.52 24.00 -6.20
C LYS A 162 -18.33 25.38 -5.57
N PHE A 163 -18.52 26.44 -6.36
CA PHE A 163 -18.43 27.82 -5.87
C PHE A 163 -19.53 28.14 -4.85
N TYR A 164 -20.75 27.63 -5.05
CA TYR A 164 -21.85 27.80 -4.08
C TYR A 164 -21.68 26.93 -2.82
N GLU A 165 -21.19 25.69 -2.95
CA GLU A 165 -20.84 24.84 -1.80
C GLU A 165 -19.86 25.56 -0.86
N THR A 166 -18.88 26.26 -1.43
CA THR A 166 -17.84 26.97 -0.68
C THR A 166 -18.36 28.24 0.03
N LYS A 167 -19.53 28.76 -0.35
CA LYS A 167 -20.16 29.94 0.28
C LYS A 167 -21.20 29.59 1.35
N LEU A 168 -21.58 28.32 1.47
CA LEU A 168 -22.55 27.83 2.45
C LEU A 168 -21.89 27.30 3.73
N ILE A 169 -20.55 27.33 3.80
CA ILE A 169 -19.72 27.01 4.97
C ILE A 169 -19.10 28.32 5.46
#